data_AF-A0A9D7ZIF9-F1
#
_entry.id   AF-A0A9D7ZIF9-F1
#
_cell.length_a   1.000
_cell.length_b   1.000
_cell.length_c   1.000
_cell.angle_alpha   90.00
_cell.angle_beta   90.00
_cell.angle_gamma   90.00
#
_symmetry.space_group_name_H-M   'P 1'
#
loop_
_entity.id
_entity.type
_entity.pdbx_description
1 polymer ?
#
loop_
_entity_poly.entity_id
_entity_poly.type
_entity_poly.pdbx_seq_one_letter_code
_entity_poly.pdbx_strand_id
1 'polypeptide(L)'
;MTRKLVCSFLFGFQILLIMLVAISTADAQSSPQIFEVIAPPICQNSRGEIVRFETRTSQTAKSAAGMAKNDDNGKPVIYRFSYERSPAALQKFVDMHECAHHQTGDIDLPHPPRNSPAHMMNESIADCIATLRIRDEIDNGASRINDAAQALASAMAVVGFPKITIDSRLSNINNCRLKDTTADDFINGVLAHRGLK
;
A
#
# COMPACT_ATOMS: atom_id res chain seq x y z
N MET A 1 94.28 5.54 18.30
CA MET A 1 93.69 6.74 18.95
C MET A 1 93.02 7.52 17.83
N THR A 2 91.70 7.63 17.64
CA THR A 2 90.48 7.68 18.47
C THR A 2 89.30 7.39 17.51
N ARG A 3 88.47 6.34 17.69
CA ARG A 3 87.05 6.40 18.16
C ARG A 3 86.28 7.60 17.53
N LYS A 4 85.16 7.49 16.77
CA LYS A 4 83.90 6.71 16.89
C LYS A 4 83.13 6.84 15.53
N LEU A 5 82.54 5.77 15.00
CA LEU A 5 81.09 5.46 15.03
C LEU A 5 80.17 6.51 14.36
N VAL A 6 79.75 6.25 13.11
CA VAL A 6 78.46 6.73 12.58
C VAL A 6 77.79 5.55 11.90
N CYS A 7 76.79 5.01 12.58
CA CYS A 7 75.90 3.94 12.16
C CYS A 7 75.06 4.34 10.94
N SER A 8 74.89 3.34 10.06
CA SER A 8 73.71 3.04 9.26
C SER A 8 72.41 3.69 9.77
N PHE A 9 71.78 4.57 8.98
CA PHE A 9 70.34 4.87 9.07
C PHE A 9 69.89 5.54 7.77
N LEU A 10 69.79 4.76 6.69
CA LEU A 10 69.04 5.14 5.48
C LEU A 10 68.22 3.94 4.97
N PHE A 11 67.43 3.36 5.88
CA PHE A 11 66.29 2.50 5.56
C PHE A 11 65.21 2.85 6.58
N GLY A 12 64.23 3.66 6.18
CA GLY A 12 63.16 4.07 7.08
C GLY A 12 62.63 5.48 6.85
N PHE A 13 62.44 5.91 5.60
CA PHE A 13 61.53 7.02 5.31
C PHE A 13 60.18 6.44 4.87
N GLN A 14 59.48 5.95 5.90
CA GLN A 14 58.03 5.95 6.07
C GLN A 14 57.17 5.86 4.81
N ILE A 15 56.90 4.61 4.43
CA ILE A 15 55.57 4.17 4.00
C ILE A 15 54.63 4.41 5.19
N LEU A 16 54.05 5.61 5.33
CA LEU A 16 52.99 5.86 6.29
C LEU A 16 52.11 7.04 5.84
N LEU A 17 51.37 6.85 4.75
CA LEU A 17 50.21 7.68 4.41
C LEU A 17 49.13 6.84 3.71
N ILE A 18 48.79 5.68 4.28
CA ILE A 18 47.61 4.88 3.88
C ILE A 18 46.88 4.43 5.15
N MET A 19 46.31 5.38 5.88
CA MET A 19 45.40 5.21 7.03
C MET A 19 44.76 6.61 7.18
N LEU A 20 43.47 6.88 7.11
CA LEU A 20 42.25 6.09 7.02
C LEU A 20 41.28 6.88 6.13
N VAL A 21 40.68 6.24 5.13
CA VAL A 21 39.34 6.64 4.67
C VAL A 21 38.44 5.46 4.97
N ALA A 22 38.11 5.28 6.25
CA ALA A 22 36.94 4.51 6.62
C ALA A 22 35.74 5.37 6.22
N ILE A 23 35.25 5.21 4.99
CA ILE A 23 33.92 5.68 4.62
C ILE A 23 32.97 4.81 5.43
N SER A 24 32.65 5.24 6.65
CA SER A 24 31.50 4.75 7.37
C SER A 24 30.29 5.15 6.55
N THR A 25 29.84 4.30 5.63
CA THR A 25 28.45 4.31 5.20
C THR A 25 27.64 3.82 6.39
N ALA A 26 27.47 4.69 7.38
CA ALA A 26 26.37 4.56 8.29
C ALA A 26 25.13 4.69 7.40
N ASP A 27 24.51 3.55 7.08
CA ASP A 27 23.13 3.55 6.63
C ASP A 27 22.38 4.36 7.69
N ALA A 28 22.03 5.60 7.35
CA ALA A 28 21.11 6.37 8.15
C ALA A 28 19.81 5.56 8.14
N GLN A 29 19.59 4.77 9.20
CA GLN A 29 18.29 4.17 9.46
C GLN A 29 17.32 5.34 9.63
N SER A 30 16.68 5.74 8.54
CA SER A 30 15.58 6.68 8.59
C SER A 30 14.54 6.05 9.50
N SER A 31 14.20 6.77 10.58
CA SER A 31 13.10 6.36 11.43
C SER A 31 11.86 6.21 10.52
N PRO A 32 11.16 5.07 10.56
CA PRO A 32 10.06 4.85 9.64
C PRO A 32 9.00 5.92 9.85
N GLN A 33 8.64 6.61 8.76
CA GLN A 33 7.69 7.71 8.78
C GLN A 33 6.34 7.25 9.36
N ILE A 34 5.82 8.03 10.31
CA ILE A 34 4.52 7.82 10.93
C ILE A 34 3.57 8.90 10.42
N PHE A 35 2.37 8.49 10.03
CA PHE A 35 1.30 9.34 9.54
C PHE A 35 0.12 9.31 10.52
N GLU A 36 -0.66 10.39 10.52
CA GLU A 36 -1.97 10.40 11.19
C GLU A 36 -2.91 9.38 10.54
N VAL A 37 -3.64 8.62 11.36
CA VAL A 37 -4.67 7.68 10.88
C VAL A 37 -5.96 8.45 10.64
N ILE A 38 -6.38 8.53 9.38
CA ILE A 38 -7.58 9.28 9.00
C ILE A 38 -8.86 8.52 9.34
N ALA A 39 -9.97 9.23 9.47
CA ALA A 39 -11.29 8.63 9.63
C ALA A 39 -11.66 7.79 8.39
N PRO A 40 -12.22 6.57 8.60
CA PRO A 40 -12.69 5.74 7.50
C PRO A 40 -13.93 6.36 6.83
N PRO A 41 -14.22 6.01 5.56
CA PRO A 41 -15.45 6.43 4.90
C PRO A 41 -16.68 5.70 5.47
N ILE A 42 -17.87 6.18 5.12
CA ILE A 42 -19.10 5.39 5.30
C ILE A 42 -19.07 4.25 4.28
N CYS A 43 -19.42 3.05 4.75
CA CYS A 43 -19.47 1.85 3.94
C CYS A 43 -20.69 1.00 4.31
N GLN A 44 -21.39 0.52 3.30
CA GLN A 44 -22.49 -0.44 3.42
C GLN A 44 -22.21 -1.64 2.50
N ASN A 45 -22.56 -2.85 2.94
CA ASN A 45 -22.48 -4.02 2.08
C ASN A 45 -23.63 -4.02 1.05
N SER A 46 -23.64 -5.02 0.15
CA SER A 46 -24.68 -5.19 -0.88
C SER A 46 -26.10 -5.33 -0.33
N ARG A 47 -26.26 -5.62 0.97
CA ARG A 47 -27.54 -5.76 1.69
C ARG A 47 -27.92 -4.51 2.50
N GLY A 48 -27.12 -3.44 2.43
CA GLY A 48 -27.34 -2.20 3.18
C GLY A 48 -26.88 -2.23 4.64
N GLU A 49 -26.21 -3.30 5.10
CA GLU A 49 -25.65 -3.37 6.46
C GLU A 49 -24.41 -2.46 6.56
N ILE A 50 -24.32 -1.69 7.64
CA ILE A 50 -23.15 -0.84 7.91
C ILE A 50 -21.91 -1.70 8.15
N VAL A 51 -20.85 -1.42 7.41
CA VAL A 51 -19.54 -2.06 7.58
C VAL A 51 -18.76 -1.33 8.67
N ARG A 52 -18.26 -2.07 9.65
CA ARG A 52 -17.50 -1.52 10.77
C ARG A 52 -16.00 -1.51 10.47
N PHE A 53 -15.28 -0.50 10.93
CA PHE A 53 -13.84 -0.39 10.73
C PHE A 53 -13.10 -0.59 12.04
N GLU A 54 -12.06 -1.43 12.04
CA GLU A 54 -11.23 -1.70 13.22
C GLU A 54 -9.75 -1.52 12.92
N THR A 55 -9.10 -0.62 13.65
CA THR A 55 -7.66 -0.36 13.50
C THR A 55 -6.82 -1.31 14.36
N ARG A 56 -5.77 -1.87 13.76
CA ARG A 56 -4.78 -2.74 14.42
C ARG A 56 -3.38 -2.23 14.07
N THR A 57 -2.57 -1.94 15.07
CA THR A 57 -1.20 -1.42 14.88
C THR A 57 -0.19 -2.56 14.89
N SER A 58 0.90 -2.40 14.14
CA SER A 58 2.05 -3.31 14.19
C SER A 58 3.35 -2.52 14.08
N GLN A 59 4.27 -2.80 15.00
CA GLN A 59 5.59 -2.17 15.00
C GLN A 59 6.46 -2.62 13.83
N THR A 60 6.23 -3.83 13.28
CA THR A 60 7.06 -4.43 12.22
C THR A 60 6.48 -4.26 10.82
N ALA A 61 5.24 -3.80 10.68
CA ALA A 61 4.63 -3.58 9.37
C ALA A 61 5.36 -2.48 8.60
N LYS A 62 5.63 -2.74 7.32
CA LYS A 62 6.32 -1.81 6.42
C LYS A 62 5.37 -0.85 5.68
N SER A 63 4.08 -1.16 5.67
CA SER A 63 3.03 -0.36 5.03
C SER A 63 1.66 -0.73 5.62
N ALA A 64 0.64 0.08 5.33
CA ALA A 64 -0.73 -0.21 5.67
C ALA A 64 -1.29 -1.37 4.84
N ALA A 65 -2.21 -2.14 5.42
CA ALA A 65 -2.98 -3.17 4.71
C ALA A 65 -4.43 -3.20 5.20
N GLY A 66 -5.33 -3.51 4.30
CA GLY A 66 -6.75 -3.71 4.58
C GLY A 66 -7.12 -5.19 4.57
N MET A 67 -8.24 -5.52 5.21
CA MET A 67 -8.89 -6.82 5.04
C MET A 67 -10.39 -6.70 5.32
N ALA A 68 -11.19 -6.82 4.27
CA ALA A 68 -12.62 -7.05 4.37
C ALA A 68 -12.92 -8.51 4.77
N LYS A 69 -13.79 -8.71 5.76
CA LYS A 69 -14.37 -10.01 6.11
C LYS A 69 -15.70 -9.83 6.86
N ASN A 70 -16.40 -10.93 7.09
CA ASN A 70 -17.41 -10.99 8.14
C ASN A 70 -16.75 -11.42 9.45
N ASP A 71 -17.11 -10.79 10.57
CA ASP A 71 -16.65 -11.19 11.90
C ASP A 71 -17.25 -12.54 12.33
N ASP A 72 -16.92 -12.99 13.54
CA ASP A 72 -17.34 -14.31 14.04
C ASP A 72 -18.86 -14.40 14.24
N ASN A 73 -19.58 -13.27 14.24
CA ASN A 73 -21.04 -13.20 14.28
C ASN A 73 -21.66 -12.95 12.90
N GLY A 74 -20.88 -13.00 11.82
CA GLY A 74 -21.34 -12.75 10.46
C GLY A 74 -21.56 -11.26 10.14
N LYS A 75 -21.03 -10.32 10.94
CA LYS A 75 -21.19 -8.88 10.69
C LYS A 75 -20.05 -8.32 9.85
N PRO A 76 -20.34 -7.44 8.87
CA PRO A 76 -19.32 -6.96 7.96
C PRO A 76 -18.33 -6.04 8.67
N VAL A 77 -17.04 -6.33 8.49
CA VAL A 77 -15.93 -5.60 9.11
C VAL A 77 -14.78 -5.40 8.12
N ILE A 78 -14.08 -4.28 8.27
CA ILE A 78 -12.80 -4.00 7.62
C ILE A 78 -11.75 -3.81 8.71
N TYR A 79 -10.72 -4.65 8.67
CA TYR A 79 -9.55 -4.50 9.54
C TYR A 79 -8.49 -3.63 8.87
N ARG A 80 -8.11 -2.56 9.54
CA ARG A 80 -7.12 -1.57 9.10
C ARG A 80 -5.80 -1.85 9.80
N PHE A 81 -4.88 -2.53 9.12
CA PHE A 81 -3.59 -2.91 9.69
C PHE A 81 -2.55 -1.82 9.42
N SER A 82 -1.97 -1.27 10.49
CA SER A 82 -0.81 -0.36 10.47
C SER A 82 -0.99 0.86 9.56
N TYR A 83 -2.17 1.47 9.60
CA TYR A 83 -2.52 2.62 8.76
C TYR A 83 -1.61 3.83 9.00
N GLU A 84 -1.05 3.95 10.20
CA GLU A 84 -0.04 4.94 10.56
C GLU A 84 1.26 4.81 9.75
N ARG A 85 1.46 3.70 9.03
CA ARG A 85 2.62 3.46 8.14
C ARG A 85 2.39 3.93 6.71
N SER A 86 1.32 4.65 6.42
CA SER A 86 1.00 5.08 5.05
C SER A 86 0.34 6.45 5.01
N PRO A 87 0.57 7.24 3.94
CA PRO A 87 -0.04 8.55 3.80
C PRO A 87 -1.56 8.44 3.68
N ALA A 88 -2.25 9.53 4.03
CA ALA A 88 -3.71 9.62 4.03
C ALA A 88 -4.34 9.16 2.70
N ALA A 89 -3.73 9.48 1.56
CA ALA A 89 -4.22 9.08 0.24
C ALA A 89 -4.27 7.54 0.09
N LEU A 90 -3.23 6.83 0.54
CA LEU A 90 -3.21 5.36 0.50
C LEU A 90 -4.19 4.76 1.52
N GLN A 91 -4.24 5.30 2.73
CA GLN A 91 -5.22 4.86 3.74
C GLN A 91 -6.66 4.93 3.20
N LYS A 92 -7.01 6.05 2.53
CA LYS A 92 -8.33 6.24 1.93
C LYS A 92 -8.58 5.24 0.79
N PHE A 93 -7.60 5.05 -0.08
CA PHE A 93 -7.71 4.09 -1.18
C PHE A 93 -7.94 2.67 -0.68
N VAL A 94 -7.17 2.23 0.33
CA VAL A 94 -7.35 0.89 0.94
C VAL A 94 -8.72 0.79 1.60
N ASP A 95 -9.17 1.78 2.38
CA ASP A 95 -10.51 1.74 2.98
C ASP A 95 -11.63 1.61 1.92
N MET A 96 -11.53 2.36 0.82
CA MET A 96 -12.50 2.29 -0.27
C MET A 96 -12.43 0.97 -1.04
N HIS A 97 -11.23 0.41 -1.24
CA HIS A 97 -11.00 -0.90 -1.87
C HIS A 97 -11.64 -2.01 -1.05
N GLU A 98 -11.34 -2.07 0.26
CA GLU A 98 -11.93 -3.09 1.13
C GLU A 98 -13.46 -2.92 1.26
N CYS A 99 -13.94 -1.67 1.23
CA CYS A 99 -15.37 -1.42 1.17
C CYS A 99 -16.01 -1.98 -0.11
N ALA A 100 -15.33 -1.89 -1.25
CA ALA A 100 -15.84 -2.40 -2.51
C ALA A 100 -16.08 -3.93 -2.49
N HIS A 101 -15.25 -4.69 -1.78
CA HIS A 101 -15.49 -6.13 -1.58
C HIS A 101 -16.82 -6.39 -0.84
N HIS A 102 -17.17 -5.58 0.15
CA HIS A 102 -18.48 -5.64 0.81
C HIS A 102 -19.62 -5.16 -0.10
N GLN A 103 -19.42 -4.06 -0.80
CA GLN A 103 -20.44 -3.45 -1.69
C GLN A 103 -20.83 -4.36 -2.86
N THR A 104 -19.89 -5.17 -3.35
CA THR A 104 -20.11 -6.06 -4.49
C THR A 104 -20.46 -7.50 -4.08
N GLY A 105 -20.50 -7.78 -2.77
CA GLY A 105 -20.82 -9.11 -2.24
C GLY A 105 -19.68 -10.12 -2.35
N ASP A 106 -18.43 -9.71 -2.59
CA ASP A 106 -17.28 -10.62 -2.64
C ASP A 106 -17.13 -11.43 -1.35
N ILE A 107 -17.41 -10.80 -0.22
CA ILE A 107 -17.27 -11.40 1.12
C ILE A 107 -18.37 -12.42 1.42
N ASP A 108 -19.54 -12.26 0.81
CA ASP A 108 -20.72 -13.12 1.05
C ASP A 108 -20.76 -14.33 0.08
N LEU A 109 -19.93 -14.32 -0.98
CA LEU A 109 -19.82 -15.39 -1.96
C LEU A 109 -18.65 -16.36 -1.65
N PRO A 110 -18.67 -17.59 -2.21
CA PRO A 110 -17.52 -18.48 -2.14
C PRO A 110 -16.27 -17.78 -2.68
N HIS A 111 -15.24 -17.69 -1.85
CA HIS A 111 -14.03 -16.96 -2.21
C HIS A 111 -13.26 -17.74 -3.29
N PRO A 112 -12.98 -17.12 -4.45
CA PRO A 112 -12.19 -17.77 -5.48
C PRO A 112 -10.77 -18.05 -4.96
N PRO A 113 -10.09 -19.10 -5.47
CA PRO A 113 -8.72 -19.39 -5.07
C PRO A 113 -7.81 -18.17 -5.26
N ARG A 114 -6.92 -17.95 -4.30
CA ARG A 114 -5.97 -16.83 -4.35
C ARG A 114 -5.17 -16.86 -5.66
N ASN A 115 -4.95 -15.69 -6.24
CA ASN A 115 -4.29 -15.48 -7.54
C ASN A 115 -5.00 -16.11 -8.76
N SER A 116 -6.20 -16.67 -8.62
CA SER A 116 -6.99 -17.11 -9.77
C SER A 116 -7.51 -15.93 -10.59
N PRO A 117 -7.86 -16.11 -11.88
CA PRO A 117 -8.45 -15.04 -12.68
C PRO A 117 -9.70 -14.43 -12.04
N ALA A 118 -10.56 -15.23 -11.41
CA ALA A 118 -11.74 -14.75 -10.71
C ALA A 118 -11.38 -13.90 -9.48
N HIS A 119 -10.38 -14.32 -8.69
CA HIS A 119 -9.89 -13.51 -7.58
C HIS A 119 -9.30 -12.18 -8.06
N MET A 120 -8.45 -12.22 -9.09
CA MET A 120 -7.84 -11.01 -9.66
C MET A 120 -8.89 -10.06 -10.25
N MET A 121 -9.99 -10.59 -10.81
CA MET A 121 -11.12 -9.78 -11.27
C MET A 121 -11.79 -9.06 -10.10
N ASN A 122 -12.01 -9.73 -8.97
CA ASN A 122 -12.56 -9.08 -7.77
C ASN A 122 -11.65 -7.95 -7.26
N GLU A 123 -10.33 -8.19 -7.19
CA GLU A 123 -9.35 -7.14 -6.84
C GLU A 123 -9.39 -5.97 -7.84
N SER A 124 -9.50 -6.26 -9.14
CA SER A 124 -9.58 -5.23 -10.19
C SER A 124 -10.88 -4.41 -10.12
N ILE A 125 -12.00 -5.05 -9.77
CA ILE A 125 -13.28 -4.38 -9.54
C ILE A 125 -13.19 -3.49 -8.30
N ALA A 126 -12.61 -3.98 -7.22
CA ALA A 126 -12.42 -3.22 -5.98
C ALA A 126 -11.53 -1.98 -6.19
N ASP A 127 -10.40 -2.13 -6.89
CA ASP A 127 -9.54 -1.01 -7.31
C ASP A 127 -10.33 0.03 -8.13
N CYS A 128 -11.20 -0.45 -9.03
CA CYS A 128 -12.00 0.41 -9.88
C CYS A 128 -13.02 1.21 -9.08
N ILE A 129 -13.76 0.56 -8.20
CA ILE A 129 -14.74 1.21 -7.32
C ILE A 129 -14.04 2.21 -6.41
N ALA A 130 -12.91 1.85 -5.79
CA ALA A 130 -12.14 2.77 -4.96
C ALA A 130 -11.73 4.03 -5.75
N THR A 131 -11.27 3.85 -6.98
CA THR A 131 -10.91 4.94 -7.88
C THR A 131 -12.11 5.83 -8.22
N LEU A 132 -13.24 5.24 -8.61
CA LEU A 132 -14.46 5.96 -8.96
C LEU A 132 -15.00 6.73 -7.76
N ARG A 133 -15.03 6.12 -6.57
CA ARG A 133 -15.47 6.77 -5.33
C ARG A 133 -14.57 7.95 -4.96
N ILE A 134 -13.25 7.82 -5.08
CA ILE A 134 -12.36 8.98 -4.86
C ILE A 134 -12.61 10.07 -5.90
N ARG A 135 -12.86 9.70 -7.16
CA ARG A 135 -13.17 10.67 -8.23
C ARG A 135 -14.47 11.42 -7.96
N ASP A 136 -15.50 10.70 -7.51
CA ASP A 136 -16.87 11.20 -7.44
C ASP A 136 -17.19 11.86 -6.09
N GLU A 137 -16.62 11.38 -4.98
CA GLU A 137 -16.99 11.77 -3.61
C GLU A 137 -15.99 12.75 -2.95
N ILE A 138 -14.80 12.95 -3.53
CA ILE A 138 -13.70 13.69 -2.87
C ILE A 138 -13.28 14.90 -3.71
N ASP A 139 -13.16 16.05 -3.03
CA ASP A 139 -12.61 17.27 -3.63
C ASP A 139 -11.21 17.04 -4.22
N ASN A 140 -11.02 17.53 -5.45
CA ASN A 140 -9.81 17.30 -6.24
C ASN A 140 -9.50 15.81 -6.45
N GLY A 141 -10.54 14.98 -6.64
CA GLY A 141 -10.44 13.52 -6.77
C GLY A 141 -9.35 13.04 -7.73
N ALA A 142 -9.16 13.70 -8.88
CA ALA A 142 -8.09 13.36 -9.82
C ALA A 142 -6.67 13.47 -9.20
N SER A 143 -6.41 14.52 -8.42
CA SER A 143 -5.16 14.68 -7.67
C SER A 143 -5.02 13.60 -6.60
N ARG A 144 -6.11 13.31 -5.87
CA ARG A 144 -6.12 12.30 -4.80
C ARG A 144 -5.88 10.88 -5.32
N ILE A 145 -6.38 10.56 -6.51
CA ILE A 145 -6.10 9.30 -7.21
C ILE A 145 -4.61 9.19 -7.56
N ASN A 146 -4.00 10.28 -8.05
CA ASN A 146 -2.56 10.26 -8.36
C ASN A 146 -1.72 10.04 -7.10
N ASP A 147 -2.03 10.75 -6.00
CA ASP A 147 -1.36 10.57 -4.70
C ASP A 147 -1.49 9.13 -4.19
N ALA A 148 -2.71 8.57 -4.27
CA ALA A 148 -2.99 7.19 -3.87
C ALA A 148 -2.23 6.18 -4.73
N ALA A 149 -2.22 6.36 -6.06
CA ALA A 149 -1.52 5.49 -6.99
C ALA A 149 -0.01 5.48 -6.76
N GLN A 150 0.61 6.64 -6.53
CA GLN A 150 2.04 6.74 -6.22
C GLN A 150 2.38 6.07 -4.89
N ALA A 151 1.57 6.30 -3.85
CA ALA A 151 1.77 5.69 -2.55
C ALA A 151 1.54 4.17 -2.60
N LEU A 152 0.53 3.70 -3.34
CA LEU A 152 0.26 2.27 -3.55
C LEU A 152 1.44 1.58 -4.24
N ALA A 153 1.96 2.16 -5.33
CA ALA A 153 3.12 1.61 -6.04
C ALA A 153 4.33 1.48 -5.12
N SER A 154 4.58 2.50 -4.31
CA SER A 154 5.68 2.52 -3.33
C SER A 154 5.49 1.45 -2.25
N ALA A 155 4.29 1.35 -1.68
CA ALA A 155 3.93 0.34 -0.69
C ALA A 155 4.10 -1.09 -1.22
N MET A 156 3.59 -1.35 -2.43
CA MET A 156 3.71 -2.64 -3.07
C MET A 156 5.18 -3.01 -3.35
N ALA A 157 6.00 -2.05 -3.80
CA ALA A 157 7.43 -2.28 -4.01
C ALA A 157 8.16 -2.62 -2.69
N VAL A 158 7.85 -1.91 -1.59
CA VAL A 158 8.43 -2.17 -0.26
C VAL A 158 8.05 -3.55 0.29
N VAL A 159 6.82 -4.01 0.01
CA VAL A 159 6.35 -5.35 0.39
C VAL A 159 6.98 -6.44 -0.49
N GLY A 160 7.48 -6.09 -1.69
CA GLY A 160 8.17 -7.01 -2.59
C GLY A 160 7.29 -7.54 -3.74
N PHE A 161 6.23 -6.82 -4.12
CA PHE A 161 5.45 -7.17 -5.30
C PHE A 161 6.26 -7.02 -6.59
N PRO A 162 6.10 -7.91 -7.58
CA PRO A 162 6.73 -7.76 -8.89
C PRO A 162 6.28 -6.49 -9.60
N LYS A 163 7.19 -5.86 -10.35
CA LYS A 163 6.90 -4.63 -11.11
C LYS A 163 5.69 -4.80 -12.03
N ILE A 164 5.56 -5.95 -12.71
CA ILE A 164 4.43 -6.23 -13.60
C ILE A 164 3.08 -6.18 -12.87
N THR A 165 3.02 -6.63 -11.61
CA THR A 165 1.80 -6.57 -10.79
C THR A 165 1.47 -5.14 -10.39
N ILE A 166 2.49 -4.35 -10.04
CA ILE A 166 2.34 -2.92 -9.73
C ILE A 166 1.83 -2.18 -10.96
N ASP A 167 2.50 -2.35 -12.11
CA ASP A 167 2.13 -1.70 -13.38
C ASP A 167 0.70 -2.06 -13.79
N SER A 168 0.29 -3.33 -13.61
CA SER A 168 -1.07 -3.80 -13.91
C SER A 168 -2.13 -3.11 -13.05
N ARG A 169 -1.94 -3.00 -11.73
CA ARG A 169 -2.87 -2.26 -10.85
C ARG A 169 -2.93 -0.78 -11.21
N LEU A 170 -1.79 -0.14 -11.46
CA LEU A 170 -1.75 1.26 -11.87
C LEU A 170 -2.47 1.49 -13.20
N SER A 171 -2.33 0.56 -14.15
CA SER A 171 -3.07 0.61 -15.42
C SER A 171 -4.58 0.53 -15.18
N ASN A 172 -5.03 -0.38 -14.31
CA ASN A 172 -6.45 -0.50 -13.96
C ASN A 172 -6.99 0.80 -13.33
N ILE A 173 -6.31 1.37 -12.34
CA ILE A 173 -6.68 2.65 -11.71
C ILE A 173 -6.79 3.77 -12.76
N ASN A 174 -5.81 3.89 -13.65
CA ASN A 174 -5.80 4.91 -14.69
C ASN A 174 -6.93 4.75 -15.70
N ASN A 175 -7.32 3.52 -16.03
CA ASN A 175 -8.46 3.26 -16.90
C ASN A 175 -9.78 3.53 -16.19
N CYS A 176 -9.89 3.18 -14.91
CA CYS A 176 -11.11 3.35 -14.12
C CYS A 176 -11.50 4.81 -13.93
N ARG A 177 -10.54 5.70 -13.65
CA ARG A 177 -10.85 7.14 -13.49
C ARG A 177 -11.44 7.79 -14.76
N LEU A 178 -11.19 7.20 -15.93
CA LEU A 178 -11.68 7.69 -17.23
C LEU A 178 -13.05 7.13 -17.63
N LYS A 179 -13.63 6.21 -16.85
CA LYS A 179 -14.93 5.62 -17.18
C LYS A 179 -16.04 6.65 -17.09
N ASP A 180 -16.90 6.68 -18.10
CA ASP A 180 -18.12 7.49 -18.12
C ASP A 180 -19.26 6.79 -17.37
N THR A 181 -19.08 6.61 -16.06
CA THR A 181 -20.05 5.98 -15.16
C THR A 181 -19.72 6.40 -13.72
N THR A 182 -20.74 6.52 -12.86
CA THR A 182 -20.53 6.80 -11.43
C THR A 182 -20.07 5.56 -10.68
N ALA A 183 -19.50 5.73 -9.49
CA ALA A 183 -19.23 4.62 -8.58
C ALA A 183 -20.48 3.76 -8.30
N ASP A 184 -21.61 4.41 -8.04
CA ASP A 184 -22.87 3.73 -7.71
C ASP A 184 -23.41 2.91 -8.89
N ASP A 185 -23.41 3.49 -10.10
CA ASP A 185 -23.83 2.77 -11.31
C ASP A 185 -22.93 1.58 -11.59
N PHE A 186 -21.61 1.74 -11.41
CA PHE A 186 -20.65 0.66 -11.57
C PHE A 186 -20.89 -0.48 -10.55
N ILE A 187 -21.09 -0.15 -9.27
CA ILE A 187 -21.42 -1.12 -8.22
C ILE A 187 -22.72 -1.86 -8.57
N ASN A 188 -23.75 -1.14 -8.99
CA ASN A 188 -25.03 -1.73 -9.38
C ASN A 188 -24.88 -2.68 -10.58
N GLY A 189 -24.08 -2.31 -11.57
CA GLY A 189 -23.77 -3.17 -12.71
C GLY A 189 -23.06 -4.47 -12.30
N VAL A 190 -22.11 -4.39 -11.35
CA VAL A 190 -21.43 -5.56 -10.79
C VAL A 190 -22.41 -6.47 -10.03
N LEU A 191 -23.27 -5.89 -9.19
CA LEU A 191 -24.27 -6.65 -8.44
C LEU A 191 -25.26 -7.36 -9.37
N ALA A 192 -25.75 -6.69 -10.40
CA ALA A 192 -26.63 -7.28 -11.41
C ALA A 192 -25.95 -8.42 -12.16
N HIS A 193 -24.69 -8.24 -12.58
CA HIS A 193 -23.90 -9.28 -13.24
C HIS A 193 -23.74 -10.54 -12.37
N ARG A 194 -23.67 -10.36 -11.05
CA ARG A 194 -23.52 -11.44 -10.07
C ARG A 194 -24.86 -12.04 -9.58
N GLY A 195 -25.99 -11.51 -10.02
CA GLY A 195 -27.33 -11.94 -9.58
C GLY A 195 -27.64 -11.57 -8.13
N LEU A 196 -27.04 -10.49 -7.63
CA LEU A 196 -27.25 -9.97 -6.27
C LEU A 196 -28.21 -8.77 -6.23
N LYS A 197 -28.65 -8.28 -7.40
CA LYS A 197 -29.64 -7.21 -7.58
C LYS A 197 -30.40 -7.40 -8.87
#